data_AF-A0A1A8JH95-F1
#
_entry.id   AF-A0A1A8JH95-F1
#
_cell.length_a   1.000
_cell.length_b   1.000
_cell.length_c   1.000
_cell.angle_alpha   90.00
_cell.angle_beta   90.00
_cell.angle_gamma   90.00
#
_symmetry.space_group_name_H-M   'P 1'
#
loop_
_entity.id
_entity.type
_entity.pdbx_description
1 polymer ?
#
loop_
_entity_poly.entity_id
_entity_poly.type
_entity_poly.pdbx_seq_one_letter_code
_entity_poly.pdbx_strand_id
1 'polypeptide(L)'
;MTELLWLMGAATALINCPINTIFSQCDVILCDRLISQSSATHPYCEINETLLNFSEAGLKSQFSAGLFFKDMAGAHDSIVINNGPNTGLNQQAIFTKNSREVDLIGPLHSNIFFCKRLLLNSVDLRIKLTRASDAFCLMGVRDSTYKLKLLGASLFVKKVNISPAVRLGHESALLKANAMYPLSRVTVKTYSIPQNSRICNLENLFLGAIPKYIVLGLVDHEAYTGRRDLSPFNFRHMNVEYLALSRDGKQIPSKAFQPTFYQGTSVREFYNLFTATSGHLKDLPLAINRIDYQQGYTMFAFNLNSAEDVEALSPVANGN
;
A
#
# COMPACT_ATOMS: atom_id res chain seq x y z
N MET A 1 -10.08 -21.42 -37.01
CA MET A 1 -9.25 -20.38 -37.64
C MET A 1 -10.19 -19.25 -38.05
N THR A 2 -10.46 -18.33 -37.12
CA THR A 2 -11.31 -17.12 -37.22
C THR A 2 -11.51 -16.65 -35.78
N GLU A 3 -11.20 -15.45 -35.29
CA GLU A 3 -10.67 -14.20 -35.84
C GLU A 3 -9.69 -13.63 -34.80
N LEU A 4 -8.41 -13.52 -35.17
CA LEU A 4 -7.40 -12.74 -34.44
C LEU A 4 -7.44 -11.32 -35.00
N LEU A 5 -8.39 -10.50 -34.56
CA LEU A 5 -8.46 -9.09 -34.92
C LEU A 5 -7.71 -8.23 -33.87
N TRP A 6 -6.42 -8.04 -34.14
CA TRP A 6 -5.59 -6.87 -33.82
C TRP A 6 -5.65 -6.25 -32.41
N LEU A 7 -4.89 -6.83 -31.47
CA LEU A 7 -4.03 -6.00 -30.65
C LEU A 7 -2.75 -5.74 -31.46
N MET A 8 -2.62 -4.56 -32.07
CA MET A 8 -1.36 -4.11 -32.69
C MET A 8 -0.24 -3.82 -31.66
N GLY A 9 -0.32 -4.36 -30.45
CA GLY A 9 0.64 -4.17 -29.37
C GLY A 9 0.58 -5.32 -28.35
N ALA A 10 1.62 -5.46 -27.52
CA ALA A 10 1.69 -6.46 -26.47
C ALA A 10 0.51 -6.36 -25.49
N ALA A 11 -0.10 -7.48 -25.13
CA ALA A 11 -1.07 -7.60 -24.04
C ALA A 11 -0.35 -7.54 -22.68
N THR A 12 0.28 -6.41 -22.37
CA THR A 12 1.10 -6.21 -21.16
C THR A 12 1.06 -4.76 -20.71
N ALA A 13 1.05 -4.53 -19.40
CA ALA A 13 1.09 -3.22 -18.77
C ALA A 13 1.91 -3.25 -17.47
N LEU A 14 2.32 -2.07 -17.01
CA LEU A 14 2.90 -1.87 -15.68
C LEU A 14 1.85 -2.12 -14.60
N ILE A 15 2.28 -2.70 -13.47
CA ILE A 15 1.47 -2.74 -12.25
C ILE A 15 1.21 -1.32 -11.71
N ASN A 16 0.26 -1.19 -10.78
CA ASN A 16 -0.14 0.09 -10.20
C ASN A 16 1.02 0.88 -9.55
N CYS A 17 1.00 2.21 -9.70
CA CYS A 17 1.99 3.15 -9.16
C CYS A 17 3.48 2.81 -9.45
N PRO A 18 3.90 2.60 -10.71
CA PRO A 18 5.25 2.17 -11.05
C PRO A 18 6.36 3.14 -10.61
N ILE A 19 6.05 4.40 -10.26
CA ILE A 19 7.05 5.31 -9.67
C ILE A 19 7.64 4.77 -8.36
N ASN A 20 6.88 3.98 -7.60
CA ASN A 20 7.30 3.34 -6.36
C ASN A 20 7.37 1.80 -6.49
N THR A 21 6.38 1.17 -7.13
CA THR A 21 6.22 -0.29 -7.10
C THR A 21 7.21 -1.08 -7.95
N ILE A 22 7.96 -0.41 -8.84
CA ILE A 22 9.08 -1.02 -9.56
C ILE A 22 10.30 -1.28 -8.68
N PHE A 23 10.31 -0.74 -7.45
CA PHE A 23 11.34 -0.96 -6.46
C PHE A 23 10.79 -1.88 -5.38
N SER A 24 11.46 -3.02 -5.15
CA SER A 24 11.09 -3.94 -4.06
C SER A 24 11.42 -3.35 -2.69
N GLN A 25 12.43 -2.45 -2.62
CA GLN A 25 12.92 -1.85 -1.40
C GLN A 25 13.39 -0.40 -1.61
N CYS A 26 13.08 0.46 -0.65
CA CYS A 26 13.52 1.85 -0.58
C CYS A 26 14.19 2.10 0.79
N ASP A 27 15.52 2.07 0.82
CA ASP A 27 16.29 2.37 2.01
C ASP A 27 16.62 3.86 2.04
N VAL A 28 16.17 4.55 3.10
CA VAL A 28 16.51 5.95 3.36
C VAL A 28 17.41 6.02 4.57
N ILE A 29 18.61 6.52 4.36
CA ILE A 29 19.68 6.64 5.35
C ILE A 29 19.93 8.13 5.55
N LEU A 30 19.88 8.57 6.82
CA LEU A 30 20.28 9.91 7.22
C LEU A 30 21.58 9.82 8.01
N CYS A 31 22.59 10.55 7.56
CA CYS A 31 23.98 10.36 7.96
C CYS A 31 24.37 8.89 7.73
N ASP A 32 24.49 8.10 8.79
CA ASP A 32 24.81 6.66 8.70
C ASP A 32 23.74 5.78 9.36
N ARG A 33 22.55 6.33 9.60
CA ARG A 33 21.44 5.61 10.23
C ARG A 33 20.34 5.33 9.23
N LEU A 34 20.03 4.05 9.04
CA LEU A 34 18.83 3.62 8.33
C LEU A 34 17.59 4.09 9.09
N ILE A 35 16.75 4.88 8.42
CA ILE A 35 15.50 5.44 8.97
C ILE A 35 14.28 4.68 8.48
N SER A 36 14.30 4.17 7.25
CA SER A 36 13.21 3.36 6.70
C SER A 36 13.30 1.89 7.15
N GLN A 37 12.26 1.11 6.84
CA GLN A 37 12.30 -0.34 6.98
C GLN A 37 13.03 -0.93 5.76
N SER A 38 14.11 -1.67 6.01
CA SER A 38 14.80 -2.43 4.96
C SER A 38 14.09 -3.77 4.74
N SER A 39 13.09 -3.76 3.86
CA SER A 39 12.35 -4.97 3.46
C SER A 39 11.91 -4.91 2.00
N ALA A 40 11.80 -6.07 1.37
CA ALA A 40 11.32 -6.24 -0.01
C ALA A 40 9.80 -6.09 -0.15
N THR A 41 9.17 -5.26 0.69
CA THR A 41 7.72 -5.05 0.78
C THR A 41 7.31 -3.61 0.46
N HIS A 42 8.23 -2.82 -0.10
CA HIS A 42 7.98 -1.43 -0.44
C HIS A 42 6.75 -1.20 -1.34
N PRO A 43 6.48 -2.02 -2.38
CA PRO A 43 5.28 -1.86 -3.21
C PRO A 43 3.98 -1.97 -2.42
N TYR A 44 3.92 -2.91 -1.46
CA TYR A 44 2.75 -3.08 -0.60
C TYR A 44 2.58 -1.93 0.39
N CYS A 45 3.68 -1.36 0.89
CA CYS A 45 3.63 -0.19 1.76
C CYS A 45 2.96 0.98 1.02
N GLU A 46 3.46 1.29 -0.18
CA GLU A 46 2.91 2.36 -1.03
C GLU A 46 1.43 2.13 -1.35
N ILE A 47 1.07 0.95 -1.87
CA ILE A 47 -0.29 0.67 -2.32
C ILE A 47 -1.27 0.69 -1.15
N ASN A 48 -0.91 0.12 0.00
CA ASN A 48 -1.77 0.14 1.18
C ASN A 48 -1.97 1.57 1.69
N GLU A 49 -0.90 2.37 1.81
CA GLU A 49 -1.04 3.76 2.25
C GLU A 49 -1.82 4.61 1.24
N THR A 50 -1.64 4.36 -0.05
CA THR A 50 -2.36 5.05 -1.12
C THR A 50 -3.85 4.75 -1.07
N LEU A 51 -4.23 3.47 -0.92
CA LEU A 51 -5.63 3.04 -0.86
C LEU A 51 -6.34 3.50 0.41
N LEU A 52 -5.64 3.53 1.54
CA LEU A 52 -6.20 3.83 2.86
C LEU A 52 -6.26 5.32 3.20
N ASN A 53 -5.40 6.16 2.60
CA ASN A 53 -5.27 7.58 2.97
C ASN A 53 -5.67 8.56 1.87
N PHE A 54 -6.12 8.09 0.70
CA PHE A 54 -6.55 8.94 -0.40
C PHE A 54 -7.89 8.53 -0.97
N SER A 55 -8.60 9.51 -1.54
CA SER A 55 -9.94 9.34 -2.10
C SER A 55 -9.79 8.95 -3.55
N GLU A 56 -10.81 8.32 -4.09
CA GLU A 56 -10.83 7.95 -5.50
C GLU A 56 -10.62 9.16 -6.43
N ALA A 57 -11.14 10.34 -6.06
CA ALA A 57 -10.92 11.58 -6.80
C ALA A 57 -9.45 12.05 -6.76
N GLY A 58 -8.80 11.93 -5.59
CA GLY A 58 -7.37 12.19 -5.46
C GLY A 58 -6.53 11.24 -6.32
N LEU A 59 -6.84 9.94 -6.27
CA LEU A 59 -6.14 8.92 -7.07
C LEU A 59 -6.29 9.17 -8.58
N LYS A 60 -7.50 9.47 -9.05
CA LYS A 60 -7.78 9.77 -10.47
C LYS A 60 -7.07 11.02 -10.99
N SER A 61 -6.75 11.97 -10.11
CA SER A 61 -6.10 13.24 -10.49
C SER A 61 -4.60 13.17 -10.28
N GLN A 62 -4.11 13.52 -9.08
CA GLN A 62 -2.69 13.73 -8.82
C GLN A 62 -1.83 12.47 -9.03
N PHE A 63 -2.36 11.28 -8.74
CA PHE A 63 -1.59 10.03 -8.86
C PHE A 63 -1.54 9.47 -10.30
N SER A 64 -2.31 10.04 -11.23
CA SER A 64 -2.20 9.69 -12.65
C SER A 64 -0.81 9.97 -13.23
N ALA A 65 -0.09 10.97 -12.68
CA ALA A 65 1.30 11.29 -13.03
C ALA A 65 2.30 10.17 -12.65
N GLY A 66 1.94 9.33 -11.67
CA GLY A 66 2.67 8.13 -11.29
C GLY A 66 2.08 6.85 -11.90
N LEU A 67 1.16 6.96 -12.88
CA LEU A 67 0.36 5.86 -13.43
C LEU A 67 -0.44 5.06 -12.40
N PHE A 68 -0.96 5.72 -11.37
CA PHE A 68 -1.98 5.09 -10.54
C PHE A 68 -3.35 5.15 -11.22
N PHE A 69 -3.86 3.99 -11.61
CA PHE A 69 -5.25 3.83 -12.04
C PHE A 69 -5.82 2.63 -11.30
N LYS A 70 -6.82 2.89 -10.45
CA LYS A 70 -7.41 1.85 -9.59
C LYS A 70 -7.92 0.68 -10.44
N ASP A 71 -7.46 -0.53 -10.11
CA ASP A 71 -7.92 -1.76 -10.77
C ASP A 71 -9.42 -1.97 -10.54
N MET A 72 -10.12 -2.49 -11.53
CA MET A 72 -11.56 -2.73 -11.41
C MET A 72 -11.83 -3.88 -10.43
N ALA A 73 -12.75 -3.62 -9.50
CA ALA A 73 -13.25 -4.61 -8.55
C ALA A 73 -13.70 -5.89 -9.28
N GLY A 74 -13.23 -7.04 -8.80
CA GLY A 74 -13.54 -8.36 -9.36
C GLY A 74 -12.74 -8.73 -10.60
N ALA A 75 -11.96 -7.78 -11.16
CA ALA A 75 -11.24 -7.98 -12.41
C ALA A 75 -9.71 -7.78 -12.28
N HIS A 76 -9.16 -7.63 -11.08
CA HIS A 76 -7.73 -7.40 -10.83
C HIS A 76 -6.79 -8.31 -11.64
N ASP A 77 -7.09 -9.61 -11.72
CA ASP A 77 -6.25 -10.59 -12.43
C ASP A 77 -6.53 -10.66 -13.94
N SER A 78 -7.39 -9.79 -14.46
CA SER A 78 -7.67 -9.74 -15.89
C SER A 78 -6.49 -9.11 -16.62
N ILE A 79 -5.98 -9.82 -17.62
CA ILE A 79 -4.90 -9.33 -18.48
C ILE A 79 -5.37 -8.18 -19.40
N VAL A 80 -4.41 -7.44 -19.94
CA VAL A 80 -4.66 -6.34 -20.90
C VAL A 80 -5.28 -6.89 -22.18
N ILE A 81 -6.52 -6.48 -22.47
CA ILE A 81 -7.21 -6.75 -23.73
C ILE A 81 -8.03 -5.51 -24.12
N ASN A 82 -8.36 -5.38 -25.40
CA ASN A 82 -9.19 -4.26 -25.86
C ASN A 82 -10.55 -4.27 -25.12
N ASN A 83 -10.89 -3.16 -24.47
CA ASN A 83 -12.08 -3.04 -23.61
C ASN A 83 -12.18 -4.15 -22.54
N GLY A 84 -11.03 -4.58 -21.99
CA GLY A 84 -10.99 -5.59 -20.95
C GLY A 84 -11.64 -5.13 -19.64
N PRO A 85 -12.05 -6.08 -18.78
CA PRO A 85 -12.82 -5.79 -17.57
C PRO A 85 -12.01 -4.99 -16.53
N ASN A 86 -10.68 -5.14 -16.50
CA ASN A 86 -9.83 -4.30 -15.67
C ASN A 86 -9.54 -2.95 -16.34
N THR A 87 -10.42 -1.98 -16.11
CA THR A 87 -10.29 -0.64 -16.71
C THR A 87 -9.02 0.09 -16.27
N GLY A 88 -8.56 -0.12 -15.03
CA GLY A 88 -7.34 0.50 -14.51
C GLY A 88 -6.09 0.02 -15.25
N LEU A 89 -5.90 -1.31 -15.32
CA LEU A 89 -4.80 -1.92 -16.06
C LEU A 89 -4.82 -1.56 -17.56
N ASN A 90 -6.01 -1.53 -18.17
CA ASN A 90 -6.14 -1.12 -19.56
C ASN A 90 -5.78 0.36 -19.78
N GLN A 91 -6.09 1.25 -18.84
CA GLN A 91 -5.64 2.65 -18.90
C GLN A 91 -4.11 2.74 -18.80
N GLN A 92 -3.47 1.98 -17.92
CA GLN A 92 -2.01 1.93 -17.81
C GLN A 92 -1.35 1.41 -19.10
N ALA A 93 -1.96 0.42 -19.75
CA ALA A 93 -1.48 -0.13 -21.02
C ALA A 93 -1.43 0.93 -22.14
N ILE A 94 -2.37 1.90 -22.15
CA ILE A 94 -2.40 2.97 -23.16
C ILE A 94 -1.11 3.79 -23.14
N PHE A 95 -0.58 4.10 -21.95
CA PHE A 95 0.64 4.89 -21.78
C PHE A 95 1.92 4.15 -22.16
N THR A 96 1.88 2.83 -22.26
CA THR A 96 3.05 1.99 -22.60
C THR A 96 2.89 1.23 -23.93
N LYS A 97 1.78 1.48 -24.64
CA LYS A 97 1.44 0.83 -25.90
C LYS A 97 2.57 0.97 -26.92
N ASN A 98 2.90 -0.15 -27.56
CA ASN A 98 3.97 -0.29 -28.55
C ASN A 98 5.38 -0.02 -28.00
N SER A 99 5.60 -0.32 -26.70
CA SER A 99 6.87 -0.08 -26.01
C SER A 99 7.32 1.38 -26.03
N ARG A 100 6.35 2.32 -26.09
CA ARG A 100 6.67 3.75 -25.99
C ARG A 100 7.27 4.06 -24.63
N GLU A 101 8.15 5.04 -24.61
CA GLU A 101 8.70 5.59 -23.38
C GLU A 101 7.61 6.36 -22.63
N VAL A 102 7.63 6.27 -21.30
CA VAL A 102 6.70 6.99 -20.43
C VAL A 102 7.47 7.67 -19.31
N ASP A 103 7.24 8.97 -19.16
CA ASP A 103 7.76 9.75 -18.05
C ASP A 103 6.79 9.69 -16.87
N LEU A 104 7.35 9.46 -15.68
CA LEU A 104 6.59 9.35 -14.44
C LEU A 104 7.13 10.35 -13.43
N ILE A 105 6.23 10.95 -12.65
CA ILE A 105 6.60 11.81 -11.53
C ILE A 105 5.65 11.61 -10.37
N GLY A 106 6.22 11.55 -9.17
CA GLY A 106 5.48 11.38 -7.94
C GLY A 106 6.41 11.45 -6.74
N PRO A 107 5.85 11.52 -5.52
CA PRO A 107 6.64 11.41 -4.30
C PRO A 107 7.24 10.01 -4.20
N LEU A 108 8.53 9.93 -3.87
CA LEU A 108 9.13 8.67 -3.45
C LEU A 108 8.57 8.31 -2.07
N HIS A 109 8.08 7.08 -1.91
CA HIS A 109 7.39 6.68 -0.70
C HIS A 109 8.35 6.31 0.43
N SER A 110 8.44 7.13 1.48
CA SER A 110 9.15 6.78 2.71
C SER A 110 8.66 7.64 3.86
N ASN A 111 8.52 7.04 5.05
CA ASN A 111 8.00 7.67 6.27
C ASN A 111 8.59 9.07 6.55
N ILE A 112 9.90 9.24 6.31
CA ILE A 112 10.60 10.52 6.54
C ILE A 112 10.19 11.62 5.55
N PHE A 113 9.82 11.28 4.31
CA PHE A 113 9.43 12.24 3.29
C PHE A 113 8.03 12.81 3.51
N PHE A 114 7.22 12.18 4.36
CA PHE A 114 5.93 12.72 4.82
C PHE A 114 6.06 13.61 6.07
N CYS A 115 7.27 13.74 6.63
CA CYS A 115 7.51 14.66 7.74
C CYS A 115 7.42 16.12 7.27
N LYS A 116 6.59 16.94 7.93
CA LYS A 116 6.44 18.37 7.59
C LYS A 116 7.66 19.23 7.95
N ARG A 117 8.66 18.68 8.64
CA ARG A 117 9.89 19.38 9.02
C ARG A 117 10.96 19.16 7.96
N LEU A 118 11.59 20.24 7.50
CA LEU A 118 12.71 20.18 6.56
C LEU A 118 13.96 19.64 7.24
N LEU A 119 14.76 18.86 6.52
CA LEU A 119 16.07 18.43 6.98
C LEU A 119 16.98 19.66 7.18
N LEU A 120 17.73 19.66 8.29
CA LEU A 120 18.74 20.69 8.54
C LEU A 120 19.90 20.57 7.56
N ASN A 121 20.66 21.65 7.44
CA ASN A 121 21.92 21.64 6.70
C ASN A 121 22.88 20.59 7.27
N SER A 122 23.74 20.07 6.40
CA SER A 122 24.79 19.09 6.76
C SER A 122 24.26 17.74 7.26
N VAL A 123 22.98 17.43 7.02
CA VAL A 123 22.47 16.05 7.11
C VAL A 123 22.71 15.36 5.78
N ASP A 124 23.57 14.34 5.75
CA ASP A 124 23.74 13.49 4.56
C ASP A 124 22.47 12.66 4.34
N LEU A 125 21.94 12.66 3.12
CA LEU A 125 20.76 11.89 2.74
C LEU A 125 21.17 10.92 1.64
N ARG A 126 21.09 9.62 1.95
CA ARG A 126 21.31 8.56 0.98
C ARG A 126 20.02 7.78 0.79
N ILE A 127 19.62 7.64 -0.47
CA ILE A 127 18.46 6.86 -0.89
C ILE A 127 18.98 5.71 -1.75
N LYS A 128 18.70 4.48 -1.34
CA LYS A 128 19.01 3.27 -2.11
C LYS A 128 17.71 2.60 -2.52
N LEU A 129 17.54 2.47 -3.83
CA LEU A 129 16.39 1.80 -4.44
C LEU A 129 16.84 0.44 -4.97
N THR A 130 16.18 -0.63 -4.53
CA THR A 130 16.40 -1.98 -5.06
C THR A 130 15.27 -2.29 -6.02
N ARG A 131 15.60 -2.61 -7.26
CA ARG A 131 14.62 -2.88 -8.32
C ARG A 131 13.92 -4.23 -8.08
N ALA A 132 12.61 -4.26 -8.26
CA ALA A 132 11.83 -5.49 -8.30
C ALA A 132 12.03 -6.25 -9.64
N SER A 133 11.64 -7.51 -9.68
CA SER A 133 11.76 -8.32 -10.91
C SER A 133 10.81 -7.81 -12.00
N ASP A 134 11.18 -7.98 -13.27
CA ASP A 134 10.30 -7.65 -14.40
C ASP A 134 8.99 -8.44 -14.38
N ALA A 135 9.00 -9.61 -13.76
CA ALA A 135 7.82 -10.45 -13.57
C ALA A 135 6.83 -9.81 -12.58
N PHE A 136 7.33 -9.24 -11.48
CA PHE A 136 6.51 -8.50 -10.52
C PHE A 136 6.00 -7.17 -11.10
N CYS A 137 6.85 -6.43 -11.82
CA CYS A 137 6.53 -5.09 -12.29
C CYS A 137 5.52 -5.02 -13.45
N LEU A 138 5.20 -6.14 -14.09
CA LEU A 138 4.42 -6.18 -15.34
C LEU A 138 3.35 -7.26 -15.30
N MET A 139 2.12 -6.88 -15.60
CA MET A 139 1.01 -7.80 -15.81
C MET A 139 0.76 -8.05 -17.30
N GLY A 140 0.40 -9.27 -17.65
CA GLY A 140 0.14 -9.70 -19.01
C GLY A 140 -0.08 -11.21 -19.09
N VAL A 141 0.13 -11.79 -20.28
CA VAL A 141 0.07 -13.25 -20.45
C VAL A 141 1.12 -13.93 -19.56
N ARG A 142 0.73 -15.02 -18.89
CA ARG A 142 1.53 -15.76 -17.88
C ARG A 142 2.98 -15.97 -18.30
N ASP A 143 3.20 -16.52 -19.49
CA ASP A 143 4.52 -16.91 -20.00
C ASP A 143 5.20 -15.81 -20.83
N SER A 144 4.72 -14.57 -20.74
CA SER A 144 5.30 -13.46 -21.50
C SER A 144 6.71 -13.11 -21.03
N THR A 145 7.56 -12.72 -21.98
CA THR A 145 8.99 -12.44 -21.76
C THR A 145 9.33 -10.95 -21.77
N TYR A 146 8.32 -10.08 -21.64
CA TYR A 146 8.51 -8.64 -21.65
C TYR A 146 9.36 -8.16 -20.46
N LYS A 147 10.13 -7.11 -20.69
CA LYS A 147 11.06 -6.54 -19.72
C LYS A 147 10.78 -5.06 -19.53
N LEU A 148 10.94 -4.60 -18.30
CA LEU A 148 10.94 -3.17 -18.00
C LEU A 148 12.35 -2.62 -18.26
N LYS A 149 12.47 -1.42 -18.83
CA LYS A 149 13.75 -0.73 -18.97
C LYS A 149 13.64 0.65 -18.35
N LEU A 150 14.50 0.94 -17.37
CA LEU A 150 14.65 2.27 -16.82
C LEU A 150 15.67 3.02 -17.68
N LEU A 151 15.24 4.12 -18.30
CA LEU A 151 16.07 4.91 -19.20
C LEU A 151 16.82 6.03 -18.47
N GLY A 152 16.19 6.60 -17.44
CA GLY A 152 16.76 7.62 -16.58
C GLY A 152 15.95 7.76 -15.30
N ALA A 153 16.56 8.38 -14.29
CA ALA A 153 15.89 8.74 -13.04
C ALA A 153 16.47 10.06 -12.51
N SER A 154 15.59 10.93 -12.03
CA SER A 154 15.95 12.23 -11.46
C SER A 154 15.25 12.42 -10.12
N LEU A 155 15.97 12.95 -9.13
CA LEU A 155 15.43 13.27 -7.81
C LEU A 155 15.30 14.79 -7.66
N PHE A 156 14.08 15.27 -7.43
CA PHE A 156 13.81 16.67 -7.15
C PHE A 156 13.68 16.87 -5.63
N VAL A 157 14.53 17.72 -5.06
CA VAL A 157 14.57 18.00 -3.61
C VAL A 157 14.19 19.45 -3.34
N LYS A 158 13.19 19.66 -2.48
CA LYS A 158 12.80 21.01 -2.04
C LYS A 158 13.87 21.58 -1.11
N LYS A 159 14.48 22.70 -1.52
CA LYS A 159 15.40 23.51 -0.69
C LYS A 159 14.73 24.84 -0.34
N VAL A 160 14.91 25.32 0.89
CA VAL A 160 14.36 26.60 1.36
C VAL A 160 15.49 27.54 1.75
N ASN A 161 15.44 28.77 1.24
CA ASN A 161 16.33 29.84 1.66
C ASN A 161 15.74 30.54 2.88
N ILE A 162 16.51 30.63 3.96
CA ILE A 162 16.10 31.25 5.23
C ILE A 162 16.89 32.54 5.47
N SER A 163 16.29 33.49 6.20
CA SER A 163 16.97 34.74 6.54
C SER A 163 18.16 34.50 7.50
N PRO A 164 19.18 35.38 7.51
CA PRO A 164 20.32 35.25 8.40
C PRO A 164 19.93 35.17 9.88
N ALA A 165 18.92 35.93 10.31
CA ALA A 165 18.42 35.92 11.69
C ALA A 165 17.83 34.55 12.08
N VAL A 166 17.04 33.92 11.20
CA VAL A 166 16.49 32.57 11.44
C VAL A 166 17.61 31.53 11.50
N ARG A 167 18.63 31.66 10.65
CA ARG A 167 19.79 30.76 10.66
C ARG A 167 20.57 30.83 11.98
N LEU A 168 20.86 32.04 12.47
CA LEU A 168 21.52 32.25 13.77
C LEU A 168 20.66 31.76 14.95
N GLY A 169 19.34 31.94 14.86
CA GLY A 169 18.38 31.43 15.84
C GLY A 169 18.39 29.90 15.90
N HIS A 170 18.40 29.22 14.75
CA HIS A 170 18.53 27.76 14.70
C HIS A 170 19.86 27.27 15.26
N GLU A 171 20.98 27.91 14.89
CA GLU A 171 22.30 27.57 15.44
C GLU A 171 22.33 27.69 16.97
N SER A 172 21.82 28.79 17.52
CA SER A 172 21.73 29.02 18.96
C SER A 172 20.83 28.02 19.68
N ALA A 173 19.74 27.59 19.03
CA ALA A 173 18.82 26.59 19.58
C ALA A 173 19.43 25.18 19.56
N LEU A 174 20.17 24.83 18.51
CA LEU A 174 20.82 23.52 18.36
C LEU A 174 21.96 23.29 19.36
N LEU A 175 22.56 24.37 19.90
CA LEU A 175 23.48 24.28 21.04
C LEU A 175 22.80 23.85 22.35
N LYS A 176 21.47 24.03 22.45
CA LYS A 176 20.69 23.76 23.67
C LYS A 176 19.92 22.46 23.61
N ALA A 177 19.42 22.08 22.43
CA ALA A 177 18.60 20.88 22.24
C ALA A 177 18.67 20.34 20.81
N ASN A 178 18.46 19.03 20.69
CA ASN A 178 18.43 18.36 19.39
C ASN A 178 17.18 18.73 18.57
N ALA A 179 17.35 18.82 17.26
CA ALA A 179 16.20 18.89 16.35
C ALA A 179 15.43 17.56 16.34
N MET A 180 14.16 17.63 16.69
CA MET A 180 13.28 16.46 16.69
C MET A 180 12.48 16.38 15.40
N TYR A 181 12.39 15.20 14.80
CA TYR A 181 11.58 14.94 13.61
C TYR A 181 10.48 13.94 13.98
N PRO A 182 9.21 14.37 14.08
CA PRO A 182 8.11 13.45 14.36
C PRO A 182 7.89 12.56 13.12
N LEU A 183 7.95 11.26 13.34
CA LEU A 183 7.80 10.24 12.30
C LEU A 183 6.66 9.29 12.64
N SER A 184 5.67 9.24 11.76
CA SER A 184 4.73 8.12 11.70
C SER A 184 5.39 7.00 10.93
N ARG A 185 5.49 5.81 11.54
CA ARG A 185 6.11 4.66 10.89
C ARG A 185 5.03 3.70 10.42
N VAL A 186 5.04 3.40 9.12
CA VAL A 186 4.36 2.24 8.56
C VAL A 186 5.39 1.13 8.36
N THR A 187 4.99 -0.10 8.65
CA THR A 187 5.83 -1.29 8.57
C THR A 187 5.00 -2.42 8.02
N VAL A 188 5.50 -3.07 6.96
CA VAL A 188 4.84 -4.22 6.34
C VAL A 188 5.59 -5.48 6.71
N LYS A 189 4.85 -6.47 7.20
CA LYS A 189 5.34 -7.83 7.47
C LYS A 189 4.55 -8.80 6.61
N THR A 190 5.22 -9.83 6.10
CA THR A 190 4.61 -10.87 5.30
C THR A 190 4.68 -12.20 6.02
N TYR A 191 3.63 -12.99 5.88
CA TYR A 191 3.54 -14.34 6.44
C TYR A 191 2.97 -15.25 5.37
N SER A 192 3.57 -16.43 5.18
CA SER A 192 3.09 -17.44 4.25
C SER A 192 2.13 -18.39 4.96
N ILE A 193 0.94 -18.58 4.40
CA ILE A 193 -0.02 -19.58 4.89
C ILE A 193 0.11 -20.81 3.98
N PRO A 194 0.43 -22.00 4.53
CA PRO A 194 0.51 -23.22 3.73
C PRO A 194 -0.82 -23.55 3.05
N GLN A 195 -0.75 -24.12 1.85
CA GLN A 195 -1.92 -24.61 1.14
C GLN A 195 -2.68 -25.63 1.99
N ASN A 196 -4.01 -25.63 1.87
CA ASN A 196 -4.93 -26.50 2.64
C ASN A 196 -4.96 -26.22 4.15
N SER A 197 -4.36 -25.13 4.62
CA SER A 197 -4.57 -24.69 5.99
C SER A 197 -5.93 -24.02 6.17
N ARG A 198 -6.66 -24.42 7.21
CA ARG A 198 -7.90 -23.76 7.66
C ARG A 198 -7.68 -22.76 8.79
N ILE A 199 -6.58 -22.90 9.52
CA ILE A 199 -6.29 -22.11 10.72
C ILE A 199 -4.86 -21.58 10.62
N CYS A 200 -4.69 -20.28 10.82
CA CYS A 200 -3.40 -19.63 10.90
C CYS A 200 -3.35 -18.77 12.16
N ASN A 201 -2.43 -19.10 13.06
CA ASN A 201 -2.16 -18.31 14.27
C ASN A 201 -0.80 -17.65 14.11
N LEU A 202 -0.77 -16.32 14.18
CA LEU A 202 0.45 -15.53 14.10
C LEU A 202 0.72 -14.91 15.47
N GLU A 203 1.74 -15.43 16.14
CA GLU A 203 2.14 -14.96 17.47
C GLU A 203 3.25 -13.90 17.37
N ASN A 204 3.38 -13.08 18.42
CA ASN A 204 4.46 -12.09 18.54
C ASN A 204 4.56 -11.15 17.32
N LEU A 205 3.41 -10.71 16.81
CA LEU A 205 3.32 -9.86 15.61
C LEU A 205 4.21 -8.61 15.69
N PHE A 206 4.46 -8.08 16.89
CA PHE A 206 5.35 -6.95 17.14
C PHE A 206 6.20 -7.20 18.37
N LEU A 207 7.50 -6.93 18.27
CA LEU A 207 8.44 -6.94 19.39
C LEU A 207 8.76 -5.47 19.72
N GLY A 208 8.30 -4.98 20.87
CA GLY A 208 8.51 -3.61 21.31
C GLY A 208 7.33 -2.68 21.01
N ALA A 209 7.56 -1.62 20.20
CA ALA A 209 6.56 -0.59 19.97
C ALA A 209 5.30 -1.16 19.27
N ILE A 210 4.15 -0.99 19.93
CA ILE A 210 2.85 -1.41 19.40
C ILE A 210 2.35 -0.33 18.42
N PRO A 211 1.92 -0.70 17.21
CA PRO A 211 1.37 0.27 16.26
C PRO A 211 0.02 0.80 16.73
N LYS A 212 -0.40 1.95 16.18
CA LYS A 212 -1.72 2.53 16.46
C LYS A 212 -2.87 1.68 15.94
N TYR A 213 -2.67 1.03 14.80
CA TYR A 213 -3.58 0.07 14.22
C TYR A 213 -2.80 -0.91 13.34
N ILE A 214 -3.43 -2.03 13.01
CA ILE A 214 -2.91 -3.05 12.09
C ILE A 214 -3.87 -3.14 10.92
N VAL A 215 -3.35 -3.28 9.71
CA VAL A 215 -4.13 -3.68 8.53
C VAL A 215 -3.59 -5.00 7.99
N LEU A 216 -4.47 -5.93 7.69
CA LEU A 216 -4.20 -7.26 7.18
C LEU A 216 -4.88 -7.42 5.81
N GLY A 217 -4.10 -7.81 4.81
CA GLY A 217 -4.58 -8.19 3.48
C GLY A 217 -4.00 -9.55 3.11
N LEU A 218 -4.76 -10.32 2.31
CA LEU A 218 -4.35 -11.63 1.81
C LEU A 218 -4.19 -11.54 0.29
N VAL A 219 -3.08 -12.06 -0.23
CA VAL A 219 -2.78 -12.07 -1.66
C VAL A 219 -2.36 -13.48 -2.06
N ASP A 220 -2.54 -13.80 -3.34
CA ASP A 220 -2.06 -15.06 -3.90
C ASP A 220 -0.52 -15.09 -3.87
N HIS A 221 0.06 -16.22 -3.43
CA HIS A 221 1.51 -16.34 -3.33
C HIS A 221 2.19 -16.18 -4.70
N GLU A 222 1.59 -16.75 -5.75
CA GLU A 222 2.19 -16.65 -7.07
C GLU A 222 2.18 -15.18 -7.57
N ALA A 223 1.12 -14.43 -7.28
CA ALA A 223 1.05 -12.99 -7.56
C ALA A 223 2.12 -12.20 -6.80
N TYR A 224 2.29 -12.48 -5.49
CA TYR A 224 3.33 -11.88 -4.66
C TYR A 224 4.75 -12.11 -5.23
N THR A 225 4.98 -13.29 -5.83
CA THR A 225 6.27 -13.63 -6.46
C THR A 225 6.40 -13.16 -7.93
N GLY A 226 5.36 -12.55 -8.49
CA GLY A 226 5.39 -11.95 -9.83
C GLY A 226 4.82 -12.81 -10.96
N ARG A 227 3.80 -13.65 -10.71
CA ARG A 227 3.06 -14.32 -11.79
C ARG A 227 2.31 -13.27 -12.62
N ARG A 228 2.61 -13.20 -13.92
CA ARG A 228 2.21 -12.06 -14.77
C ARG A 228 0.71 -11.93 -15.03
N ASP A 229 -0.05 -13.02 -14.97
CA ASP A 229 -1.49 -13.03 -15.14
C ASP A 229 -2.25 -12.88 -13.80
N LEU A 230 -1.56 -12.47 -12.72
CA LEU A 230 -2.17 -12.12 -11.45
C LEU A 230 -1.71 -10.74 -11.00
N SER A 231 -2.61 -9.98 -10.39
CA SER A 231 -2.22 -8.71 -9.76
C SER A 231 -1.62 -8.95 -8.39
N PRO A 232 -0.41 -8.42 -8.08
CA PRO A 232 0.14 -8.49 -6.73
C PRO A 232 -0.71 -7.71 -5.71
N PHE A 233 -1.61 -6.85 -6.17
CA PHE A 233 -2.48 -5.98 -5.37
C PHE A 233 -3.94 -6.43 -5.36
N ASN A 234 -4.24 -7.66 -5.79
CA ASN A 234 -5.54 -8.28 -5.59
C ASN A 234 -5.66 -8.80 -4.15
N PHE A 235 -6.18 -7.97 -3.24
CA PHE A 235 -6.43 -8.33 -1.85
C PHE A 235 -7.70 -9.18 -1.73
N ARG A 236 -7.52 -10.49 -1.79
CA ARG A 236 -8.62 -11.46 -1.77
C ARG A 236 -9.11 -11.70 -0.34
N HIS A 237 -10.42 -11.88 -0.17
CA HIS A 237 -10.97 -12.27 1.12
C HIS A 237 -10.64 -13.72 1.50
N MET A 238 -10.24 -14.58 0.55
CA MET A 238 -9.91 -16.01 0.73
C MET A 238 -10.95 -16.80 1.56
N ASN A 239 -12.21 -16.36 1.52
CA ASN A 239 -13.30 -16.84 2.37
C ASN A 239 -12.93 -16.97 3.86
N VAL A 240 -12.27 -15.96 4.42
CA VAL A 240 -12.04 -15.89 5.89
C VAL A 240 -13.38 -15.95 6.62
N GLU A 241 -13.54 -16.92 7.52
CA GLU A 241 -14.77 -17.14 8.31
C GLU A 241 -14.63 -16.70 9.77
N TYR A 242 -13.39 -16.55 10.24
CA TYR A 242 -13.09 -16.10 11.60
C TYR A 242 -11.77 -15.31 11.59
N LEU A 243 -11.76 -14.12 12.20
CA LEU A 243 -10.54 -13.35 12.40
C LEU A 243 -10.62 -12.51 13.68
N ALA A 244 -9.60 -12.62 14.52
CA ALA A 244 -9.44 -11.81 15.71
C ALA A 244 -7.96 -11.54 15.98
N LEU A 245 -7.68 -10.44 16.66
CA LEU A 245 -6.37 -10.10 17.20
C LEU A 245 -6.40 -10.34 18.71
N SER A 246 -5.33 -10.88 19.27
CA SER A 246 -5.16 -10.96 20.73
C SER A 246 -4.08 -9.99 21.19
N ARG A 247 -4.37 -9.22 22.23
CA ARG A 247 -3.44 -8.31 22.90
C ARG A 247 -3.53 -8.55 24.40
N ASP A 248 -2.43 -8.97 25.02
CA ASP A 248 -2.34 -9.22 26.46
C ASP A 248 -3.46 -10.15 26.96
N GLY A 249 -3.80 -11.18 26.17
CA GLY A 249 -4.87 -12.13 26.44
C GLY A 249 -6.29 -11.63 26.14
N LYS A 250 -6.46 -10.36 25.75
CA LYS A 250 -7.76 -9.78 25.35
C LYS A 250 -7.95 -9.83 23.84
N GLN A 251 -9.13 -10.28 23.42
CA GLN A 251 -9.51 -10.32 22.01
C GLN A 251 -9.94 -8.93 21.52
N ILE A 252 -9.48 -8.55 20.33
CA ILE A 252 -9.81 -7.32 19.62
C ILE A 252 -10.22 -7.71 18.18
N PRO A 253 -11.43 -7.36 17.73
CA PRO A 253 -12.56 -6.86 18.54
C PRO A 253 -13.05 -7.89 19.56
N SER A 254 -13.84 -7.45 20.56
CA SER A 254 -14.39 -8.34 21.60
C SER A 254 -15.28 -9.44 21.00
N LYS A 255 -16.02 -9.12 19.92
CA LYS A 255 -16.63 -10.11 19.02
C LYS A 255 -15.83 -10.22 17.73
N ALA A 256 -15.11 -11.33 17.56
CA ALA A 256 -14.33 -11.65 16.37
C ALA A 256 -15.07 -11.37 15.05
N PHE A 257 -14.30 -11.05 14.00
CA PHE A 257 -14.82 -10.98 12.66
C PHE A 257 -15.28 -12.37 12.20
N GLN A 258 -16.48 -12.44 11.64
CA GLN A 258 -17.12 -13.66 11.15
C GLN A 258 -17.91 -13.37 9.86
N PRO A 259 -17.25 -12.83 8.81
CA PRO A 259 -17.95 -12.44 7.59
C PRO A 259 -18.38 -13.68 6.80
N THR A 260 -19.54 -13.60 6.14
CA THR A 260 -19.92 -14.55 5.08
C THR A 260 -19.97 -13.81 3.75
N PHE A 261 -18.84 -13.81 3.03
CA PHE A 261 -18.65 -13.03 1.80
C PHE A 261 -19.67 -13.39 0.71
N TYR A 262 -19.95 -14.68 0.50
CA TYR A 262 -20.90 -15.15 -0.50
C TYR A 262 -22.38 -14.91 -0.15
N GLN A 263 -22.68 -14.56 1.10
CA GLN A 263 -24.03 -14.20 1.55
C GLN A 263 -24.14 -12.69 1.84
N GLY A 264 -23.11 -11.91 1.50
CA GLY A 264 -23.12 -10.44 1.58
C GLY A 264 -22.92 -9.84 2.98
N THR A 265 -22.50 -10.62 3.98
CA THR A 265 -22.42 -10.20 5.39
C THR A 265 -21.02 -9.75 5.85
N SER A 266 -20.23 -9.11 4.98
CA SER A 266 -18.91 -8.54 5.33
C SER A 266 -18.94 -7.05 5.70
N VAL A 267 -20.13 -6.51 5.96
CA VAL A 267 -20.36 -5.06 6.12
C VAL A 267 -19.69 -4.51 7.37
N ARG A 268 -19.69 -5.30 8.46
CA ARG A 268 -19.06 -4.90 9.71
C ARG A 268 -17.56 -4.77 9.53
N GLU A 269 -16.95 -5.72 8.84
CA GLU A 269 -15.51 -5.77 8.56
C GLU A 269 -15.10 -4.61 7.63
N PHE A 270 -15.91 -4.32 6.60
CA PHE A 270 -15.75 -3.13 5.74
C PHE A 270 -15.88 -1.82 6.54
N TYR A 271 -16.93 -1.67 7.34
CA TYR A 271 -17.14 -0.44 8.12
C TYR A 271 -16.03 -0.28 9.18
N ASN A 272 -15.55 -1.38 9.74
CA ASN A 272 -14.43 -1.37 10.68
C ASN A 272 -13.10 -0.99 10.01
N LEU A 273 -12.87 -1.34 8.74
CA LEU A 273 -11.70 -0.86 7.99
C LEU A 273 -11.61 0.67 8.02
N PHE A 274 -12.76 1.35 7.88
CA PHE A 274 -12.85 2.80 7.97
C PHE A 274 -12.58 3.28 9.41
N THR A 275 -13.38 2.84 10.38
CA THR A 275 -13.30 3.37 11.75
C THR A 275 -11.95 3.08 12.43
N ALA A 276 -11.30 1.96 12.10
CA ALA A 276 -10.01 1.60 12.68
C ALA A 276 -8.82 2.40 12.12
N THR A 277 -8.92 2.88 10.87
CA THR A 277 -7.83 3.63 10.22
C THR A 277 -8.01 5.15 10.33
N SER A 278 -9.25 5.64 10.43
CA SER A 278 -9.57 7.07 10.39
C SER A 278 -9.73 7.75 11.75
N GLY A 279 -9.96 6.98 12.82
CA GLY A 279 -10.63 7.50 14.01
C GLY A 279 -12.09 7.89 13.68
N HIS A 280 -12.97 7.87 14.67
CA HIS A 280 -14.43 7.96 14.46
C HIS A 280 -14.89 9.11 13.52
N LEU A 281 -15.77 8.79 12.57
CA LEU A 281 -16.66 9.71 11.82
C LEU A 281 -16.01 10.98 11.24
N LYS A 282 -14.77 10.91 10.78
CA LYS A 282 -14.13 11.98 9.99
C LYS A 282 -14.30 11.70 8.52
N ASP A 283 -14.46 12.74 7.69
CA ASP A 283 -14.39 12.65 6.23
C ASP A 283 -12.96 12.30 5.80
N LEU A 284 -12.54 11.06 6.06
CA LEU A 284 -11.28 10.56 5.60
C LEU A 284 -11.44 10.06 4.16
N PRO A 285 -10.51 10.42 3.28
CA PRO A 285 -10.56 10.00 1.90
C PRO A 285 -10.11 8.53 1.82
N LEU A 286 -11.07 7.59 1.68
CA LEU A 286 -10.83 6.16 1.45
C LEU A 286 -11.26 5.80 0.03
N ALA A 287 -10.38 5.15 -0.74
CA ALA A 287 -10.64 4.78 -2.13
C ALA A 287 -11.33 3.41 -2.28
N ILE A 288 -11.82 2.80 -1.20
CA ILE A 288 -12.42 1.46 -1.18
C ILE A 288 -13.88 1.61 -0.75
N ASN A 289 -14.81 1.25 -1.63
CA ASN A 289 -16.23 1.14 -1.30
C ASN A 289 -16.60 -0.32 -0.94
N ARG A 290 -17.85 -0.56 -0.56
CA ARG A 290 -18.33 -1.89 -0.14
C ARG A 290 -18.20 -2.97 -1.23
N ILE A 291 -18.40 -2.61 -2.50
CA ILE A 291 -18.27 -3.55 -3.63
C ILE A 291 -16.81 -3.90 -3.85
N ASP A 292 -15.93 -2.89 -3.87
CA ASP A 292 -14.48 -3.07 -3.97
C ASP A 292 -13.98 -4.01 -2.88
N TYR A 293 -14.42 -3.78 -1.64
CA TYR A 293 -14.04 -4.56 -0.47
C TYR A 293 -14.33 -6.06 -0.64
N GLN A 294 -15.44 -6.41 -1.28
CA GLN A 294 -15.82 -7.81 -1.51
C GLN A 294 -15.09 -8.43 -2.72
N GLN A 295 -14.49 -7.61 -3.57
CA GLN A 295 -14.03 -8.03 -4.89
C GLN A 295 -12.58 -7.57 -5.16
N GLY A 296 -11.66 -7.92 -4.26
CA GLY A 296 -10.21 -7.74 -4.47
C GLY A 296 -9.59 -6.54 -3.77
N TYR A 297 -10.36 -5.80 -2.96
CA TYR A 297 -9.83 -4.82 -2.00
C TYR A 297 -10.17 -5.20 -0.55
N THR A 298 -10.20 -6.49 -0.22
CA THR A 298 -10.52 -6.96 1.13
C THR A 298 -9.33 -6.74 2.07
N MET A 299 -9.47 -5.80 3.01
CA MET A 299 -8.51 -5.56 4.07
C MET A 299 -9.20 -5.57 5.45
N PHE A 300 -8.58 -6.19 6.44
CA PHE A 300 -9.09 -6.18 7.82
C PHE A 300 -8.24 -5.23 8.66
N ALA A 301 -8.87 -4.40 9.47
CA ALA A 301 -8.16 -3.45 10.33
C ALA A 301 -8.45 -3.68 11.82
N PHE A 302 -7.46 -3.43 12.66
CA PHE A 302 -7.58 -3.52 14.11
C PHE A 302 -7.00 -2.24 14.72
N ASN A 303 -7.84 -1.44 15.38
CA ASN A 303 -7.37 -0.26 16.11
C ASN A 303 -6.80 -0.71 17.47
N LEU A 304 -5.62 -0.21 17.81
CA LEU A 304 -4.87 -0.52 19.02
C LEU A 304 -4.63 0.70 19.91
N ASN A 305 -5.14 1.87 19.54
CA ASN A 305 -5.08 3.06 20.37
C ASN A 305 -5.85 2.82 21.68
N SER A 306 -5.22 3.12 22.81
CA SER A 306 -5.80 2.91 24.14
C SER A 306 -6.74 4.04 24.61
N ALA A 307 -6.90 5.10 23.82
CA ALA A 307 -7.58 6.34 24.22
C ALA A 307 -8.97 6.53 23.57
N GLU A 308 -9.34 5.68 22.62
CA GLU A 308 -10.67 5.66 22.02
C GLU A 308 -11.31 4.33 22.41
N ASP A 309 -12.46 4.33 23.07
CA ASP A 309 -13.18 3.08 23.39
C ASP A 309 -13.60 2.39 22.08
N VAL A 310 -12.82 1.40 21.65
CA VAL A 310 -12.93 0.70 20.36
C VAL A 310 -14.12 -0.28 20.31
N GLU A 311 -15.04 -0.22 21.28
CA GLU A 311 -16.20 -1.12 21.35
C GLU A 311 -17.43 -0.64 20.57
N ALA A 312 -17.36 0.50 19.87
CA ALA A 312 -18.53 1.08 19.18
C ALA A 312 -19.27 0.14 18.19
N LEU A 313 -18.59 -0.89 17.65
CA LEU A 313 -19.16 -1.90 16.75
C LEU A 313 -19.29 -3.28 17.38
N SER A 314 -18.90 -3.41 18.65
CA SER A 314 -19.08 -4.63 19.42
C SER A 314 -20.43 -4.56 20.12
N PRO A 315 -21.28 -5.59 20.01
CA PRO A 315 -22.50 -5.63 20.82
C PRO A 315 -22.09 -5.63 22.30
N VAL A 316 -22.78 -4.81 23.11
CA VAL A 316 -22.58 -4.76 24.57
C VAL A 316 -22.81 -6.16 25.12
N ALA A 317 -21.79 -6.73 25.76
CA ALA A 317 -21.93 -7.98 26.47
C ALA A 317 -22.71 -7.73 27.77
N ASN A 318 -24.01 -8.03 27.78
CA ASN A 318 -24.76 -8.10 29.02
C ASN A 318 -24.45 -9.46 29.68
N GLY A 319 -23.94 -9.42 30.90
CA GLY A 319 -23.71 -10.61 31.71
C GLY A 319 -25.03 -11.24 32.18
N ASN A 320 -25.02 -12.56 32.34
CA ASN A 320 -25.95 -13.26 33.23
C ASN A 320 -25.48 -13.11 34.68
#